data_AF-A0A8B6DUT3-F1
#
_entry.id   AF-A0A8B6DUT3-F1
#
_cell.length_a   1.000
_cell.length_b   1.000
_cell.length_c   1.000
_cell.angle_alpha   90.00
_cell.angle_beta   90.00
_cell.angle_gamma   90.00
#
_symmetry.space_group_name_H-M   'P 1'
#
loop_
_entity.id
_entity.type
_entity.pdbx_description
1 polymer ?
#
loop_
_entity_poly.entity_id
_entity_poly.type
_entity_poly.pdbx_seq_one_letter_code
_entity_poly.pdbx_strand_id
1 'polypeptide(L)'
;MYEYLEDLSLCSDDTLEDNSASLCVKQDFLTYMLSIKDTEVNIQNSRGQTALFHCVIRGDINACNKLLKKGANAALRGTVWETRKQKRKMSPIFASFLSIPIQRSLNWRNLHSELASAPHQYGHLVDMGYFNRKEIVEEMSEYLENDFPEFLHLRSVCDKLVNYMFGRTSSTLQQTATRVIFKQCFLGKTCSLTQLMPADTLKQRFSDADLSNLDVYDEYINFVLNKTVLRALVDKLNLPHDSILSFEIELLLHQMASRFGACKVLPPENMFNGESDSSISSDDSNNSSFSPDEGDSDLEYW
;
A
#
# COMPACT_ATOMS: atom_id res chain seq x y z
N MET A 1 -51.20 11.80 48.23
CA MET A 1 -50.95 12.45 46.93
C MET A 1 -49.43 12.63 46.84
N TYR A 2 -48.77 11.70 46.13
CA TYR A 2 -47.33 11.60 45.78
C TYR A 2 -46.28 11.64 46.92
N GLU A 3 -45.15 10.92 46.91
CA GLU A 3 -44.67 9.63 46.36
C GLU A 3 -43.22 9.49 46.90
N TYR A 4 -42.85 8.28 47.33
CA TYR A 4 -41.52 7.66 47.30
C TYR A 4 -40.25 8.48 47.61
N LEU A 5 -39.66 8.23 48.80
CA LEU A 5 -38.21 8.19 49.06
C LEU A 5 -37.95 7.36 50.34
N GLU A 6 -37.84 6.05 50.18
CA GLU A 6 -37.28 5.04 51.11
C GLU A 6 -36.28 4.25 50.24
N ASP A 7 -35.03 3.94 50.61
CA ASP A 7 -34.52 3.62 51.93
C ASP A 7 -33.02 3.92 52.08
N LEU A 8 -32.69 4.29 53.32
CA LEU A 8 -31.38 4.15 53.94
C LEU A 8 -31.07 2.68 54.21
N SER A 9 -29.84 2.24 53.96
CA SER A 9 -29.23 1.16 54.75
C SER A 9 -27.71 1.31 54.74
N LEU A 10 -27.20 1.84 55.85
CA LEU A 10 -25.82 1.63 56.28
C LEU A 10 -25.66 0.17 56.72
N CYS A 11 -24.61 -0.50 56.27
CA CYS A 11 -23.72 -1.26 57.14
C CYS A 11 -22.40 -1.58 56.41
N SER A 12 -21.33 -1.07 57.00
CA SER A 12 -19.95 -1.50 56.83
C SER A 12 -19.80 -2.99 57.13
N ASP A 13 -19.11 -3.75 56.29
CA ASP A 13 -18.21 -4.79 56.79
C ASP A 13 -17.17 -5.20 55.74
N ASP A 14 -15.99 -5.54 56.25
CA ASP A 14 -14.76 -5.80 55.54
C ASP A 14 -14.80 -7.08 54.70
N THR A 15 -14.68 -6.95 53.38
CA THR A 15 -13.92 -7.92 52.58
C THR A 15 -13.09 -7.17 51.53
N LEU A 16 -11.78 -7.10 51.80
CA LEU A 16 -10.75 -6.97 50.77
C LEU A 16 -10.83 -8.18 49.83
N GLU A 17 -11.86 -8.22 48.98
CA GLU A 17 -11.96 -9.14 47.85
C GLU A 17 -11.06 -8.60 46.73
N ASP A 18 -9.79 -9.02 46.82
CA ASP A 18 -9.00 -9.50 45.68
C ASP A 18 -9.22 -8.78 44.34
N ASN A 19 -8.78 -7.51 44.27
CA ASN A 19 -8.44 -6.86 43.00
C ASN A 19 -7.19 -7.47 42.31
N SER A 20 -6.78 -8.70 42.68
CA SER A 20 -5.65 -9.43 42.12
C SER A 20 -5.97 -10.15 40.79
N ALA A 21 -7.19 -10.02 40.27
CA ALA A 21 -7.50 -10.42 38.89
C ALA A 21 -7.06 -9.37 37.83
N SER A 22 -6.37 -8.29 38.23
CA SER A 22 -5.76 -7.30 37.33
C SER A 22 -4.33 -7.70 36.89
N LEU A 23 -4.15 -8.98 36.55
CA LEU A 23 -2.91 -9.50 35.95
C LEU A 23 -3.24 -10.46 34.79
N CYS A 24 -4.23 -10.10 33.98
CA CYS A 24 -4.24 -10.55 32.59
C CYS A 24 -3.07 -9.83 31.89
N VAL A 25 -1.87 -10.42 31.99
CA VAL A 25 -0.77 -10.08 31.09
C VAL A 25 -1.27 -10.43 29.70
N LYS A 26 -1.79 -9.44 28.96
CA LYS A 26 -2.03 -9.55 27.52
C LYS A 26 -0.67 -9.65 26.84
N GLN A 27 0.00 -10.79 26.98
CA GLN A 27 1.17 -11.09 26.17
C GLN A 27 0.65 -11.19 24.74
N ASP A 28 1.02 -10.24 23.88
CA ASP A 28 0.75 -10.32 22.45
C ASP A 28 1.14 -11.73 21.97
N PHE A 29 0.20 -12.48 21.39
CA PHE A 29 0.41 -13.85 20.93
C PHE A 29 1.68 -14.01 20.07
N LEU A 30 1.96 -13.01 19.23
CA LEU A 30 3.20 -12.93 18.45
C LEU A 30 4.46 -12.89 19.34
N THR A 31 4.45 -12.12 20.42
CA THR A 31 5.57 -12.04 21.37
C THR A 31 5.77 -13.37 22.09
N TYR A 32 4.67 -14.05 22.43
CA TYR A 32 4.74 -15.39 23.02
C TYR A 32 5.34 -16.40 22.02
N MET A 33 4.84 -16.46 20.78
CA MET A 33 5.42 -17.35 19.76
C MET A 33 6.90 -17.07 19.57
N LEU A 34 7.29 -15.80 19.40
CA LEU A 34 8.70 -15.43 19.21
C LEU A 34 9.59 -15.65 20.44
N SER A 35 9.03 -15.95 21.62
CA SER A 35 9.80 -16.31 22.81
C SER A 35 10.31 -17.76 22.79
N ILE A 36 9.69 -18.63 21.99
CA ILE A 36 10.08 -20.03 21.83
C ILE A 36 11.40 -20.08 21.04
N LYS A 37 12.41 -20.77 21.61
CA LYS A 37 13.81 -20.75 21.15
C LYS A 37 14.03 -21.14 19.69
N ASP A 38 13.16 -21.97 19.13
CA ASP A 38 13.29 -22.52 17.79
C ASP A 38 12.18 -22.08 16.83
N THR A 39 11.60 -20.90 17.07
CA THR A 39 10.57 -20.37 16.18
C THR A 39 11.14 -19.98 14.83
N GLU A 40 10.75 -20.71 13.78
CA GLU A 40 11.08 -20.37 12.41
C GLU A 40 10.27 -19.16 11.91
N VAL A 41 10.91 -18.00 11.82
CA VAL A 41 10.28 -16.73 11.40
C VAL A 41 10.16 -16.56 9.88
N ASN A 42 10.82 -17.43 9.11
CA ASN A 42 10.96 -17.32 7.66
C ASN A 42 10.12 -18.33 6.88
N ILE A 43 9.22 -19.05 7.56
CA ILE A 43 8.29 -19.99 6.91
C ILE A 43 7.46 -19.23 5.87
N GLN A 44 7.39 -19.80 4.67
CA GLN A 44 6.58 -19.31 3.57
C GLN A 44 5.32 -20.17 3.43
N ASN A 45 4.17 -19.54 3.22
CA ASN A 45 2.96 -20.25 2.83
C ASN A 45 3.04 -20.75 1.36
N SER A 46 1.97 -21.38 0.87
CA SER A 46 1.86 -21.86 -0.52
C SER A 46 2.05 -20.77 -1.60
N ARG A 47 2.01 -19.49 -1.21
CA ARG A 47 2.20 -18.32 -2.09
C ARG A 47 3.58 -17.67 -1.90
N GLY A 48 4.48 -18.28 -1.13
CA GLY A 48 5.80 -17.68 -0.84
C GLY A 48 5.74 -16.55 0.19
N GLN A 49 4.60 -16.31 0.85
CA GLN A 49 4.43 -15.18 1.75
C GLN A 49 4.86 -15.59 3.16
N THR A 50 5.70 -14.76 3.78
CA THR A 50 6.18 -14.95 5.15
C THR A 50 5.29 -14.23 6.16
N ALA A 51 5.51 -14.50 7.46
CA ALA A 51 4.87 -13.73 8.53
C ALA A 51 5.14 -12.22 8.40
N LEU A 52 6.37 -11.84 8.03
CA LEU A 52 6.76 -10.44 7.80
C LEU A 52 5.97 -9.82 6.64
N PHE A 53 5.80 -10.55 5.53
CA PHE A 53 5.02 -10.10 4.39
C PHE A 53 3.58 -9.75 4.78
N HIS A 54 2.93 -10.60 5.58
CA HIS A 54 1.57 -10.33 6.09
C HIS A 54 1.50 -9.17 7.07
N CYS A 55 2.51 -8.98 7.92
CA CYS A 55 2.55 -7.84 8.84
C CYS A 55 2.64 -6.51 8.06
N VAL A 56 3.43 -6.47 6.99
CA VAL A 56 3.54 -5.28 6.14
C VAL A 56 2.20 -4.97 5.44
N ILE A 57 1.50 -5.98 4.93
CA ILE A 57 0.16 -5.79 4.34
C ILE A 57 -0.86 -5.33 5.37
N ARG A 58 -0.74 -5.79 6.62
CA ARG A 58 -1.65 -5.34 7.70
C ARG A 58 -1.36 -3.93 8.20
N GLY A 59 -0.20 -3.35 7.85
CA GLY A 59 0.24 -2.09 8.44
C GLY A 59 0.76 -2.23 9.87
N ASP A 60 1.06 -3.45 10.33
CA ASP A 60 1.47 -3.71 11.71
C ASP A 60 2.99 -3.54 11.88
N ILE A 61 3.37 -2.27 12.07
CA ILE A 61 4.75 -1.84 12.26
C ILE A 61 5.39 -2.53 13.48
N ASN A 62 4.63 -2.71 14.56
CA ASN A 62 5.14 -3.29 15.80
C ASN A 62 5.47 -4.77 15.61
N ALA A 63 4.59 -5.51 14.93
CA ALA A 63 4.86 -6.90 14.55
C ALA A 63 6.04 -7.01 13.59
N CYS A 64 6.13 -6.14 12.58
CA CYS A 64 7.29 -6.08 11.67
C CYS A 64 8.60 -5.92 12.43
N ASN A 65 8.66 -4.96 13.38
CA ASN A 65 9.86 -4.72 14.19
C ASN A 65 10.23 -5.95 15.04
N LYS A 66 9.25 -6.59 15.69
CA LYS A 66 9.48 -7.81 16.49
C LYS A 66 10.02 -8.96 15.64
N LEU A 67 9.46 -9.17 14.44
CA LEU A 67 9.91 -10.22 13.51
C LEU A 67 11.32 -9.94 12.97
N LEU A 68 11.60 -8.71 12.55
CA LEU A 68 12.92 -8.32 12.05
C LEU A 68 14.01 -8.46 13.13
N LYS A 69 13.73 -8.07 14.37
CA LYS A 69 14.64 -8.29 15.51
C LYS A 69 14.91 -9.77 15.80
N LYS A 70 13.97 -10.65 15.45
CA LYS A 70 14.10 -12.12 15.57
C LYS A 70 14.76 -12.77 14.35
N GLY A 71 15.22 -11.98 13.37
CA GLY A 71 15.94 -12.48 12.21
C GLY A 71 15.05 -12.79 11.01
N ALA A 72 13.84 -12.23 10.95
CA ALA A 72 13.00 -12.36 9.75
C ALA A 72 13.73 -11.76 8.52
N ASN A 73 13.73 -12.52 7.43
CA ASN A 73 14.39 -12.14 6.20
C ASN A 73 13.46 -11.25 5.36
N ALA A 74 13.82 -9.97 5.28
CA ALA A 74 13.10 -8.95 4.54
C ALA A 74 13.20 -9.08 3.01
N ALA A 75 14.08 -9.95 2.49
CA ALA A 75 14.24 -10.19 1.06
C ALA A 75 13.37 -11.34 0.51
N LEU A 76 12.67 -12.08 1.38
CA LEU A 76 11.84 -13.19 0.93
C LEU A 76 10.61 -12.67 0.20
N ARG A 77 10.60 -12.87 -1.12
CA ARG A 77 9.54 -12.40 -2.01
C ARG A 77 8.27 -13.23 -1.86
N GLY A 78 7.14 -12.57 -1.64
CA GLY A 78 5.81 -13.16 -1.64
C GLY A 78 5.12 -13.01 -3.01
N THR A 79 4.25 -13.94 -3.37
CA THR A 79 3.47 -13.86 -4.61
C THR A 79 2.23 -12.99 -4.41
N VAL A 80 2.06 -12.03 -5.30
CA VAL A 80 0.88 -11.16 -5.44
C VAL A 80 0.31 -11.30 -6.85
N TRP A 81 -0.95 -10.91 -7.02
CA TRP A 81 -1.62 -10.96 -8.31
C TRP A 81 -1.75 -9.56 -8.89
N GLU A 82 -1.13 -9.31 -10.03
CA GLU A 82 -1.28 -8.05 -10.76
C GLU A 82 -2.59 -8.07 -11.54
N THR A 83 -2.85 -9.18 -12.23
CA THR A 83 -4.13 -9.48 -12.88
C THR A 83 -4.55 -10.91 -12.56
N ARG A 84 -5.76 -11.31 -12.95
CA ARG A 84 -6.23 -12.70 -12.75
C ARG A 84 -5.33 -13.77 -13.39
N LYS A 85 -4.47 -13.40 -14.35
CA LYS A 85 -3.57 -14.32 -15.08
C LYS A 85 -2.09 -14.09 -14.76
N GLN A 86 -1.74 -12.91 -14.23
CA GLN A 86 -0.36 -12.51 -13.99
C GLN A 86 -0.05 -12.47 -12.49
N LYS A 87 0.93 -13.28 -12.10
CA LYS A 87 1.49 -13.33 -10.76
C LYS A 87 2.82 -12.60 -10.74
N ARG A 88 3.07 -11.85 -9.68
CA ARG A 88 4.33 -11.13 -9.44
C ARG A 88 4.89 -11.54 -8.09
N LYS A 89 6.19 -11.75 -8.02
CA LYS A 89 6.89 -11.94 -6.74
C LYS A 89 7.46 -10.60 -6.33
N MET A 90 7.22 -10.18 -5.08
CA MET A 90 7.77 -8.94 -4.55
C MET A 90 8.17 -9.07 -3.08
N SER A 91 9.18 -8.32 -2.67
CA SER A 91 9.61 -8.24 -1.28
C SER A 91 8.60 -7.51 -0.40
N PRO A 92 8.59 -7.79 0.92
CA PRO A 92 7.73 -7.12 1.90
C PRO A 92 7.72 -5.58 1.79
N ILE A 93 8.86 -4.94 1.53
CA ILE A 93 8.91 -3.47 1.43
C ILE A 93 8.06 -2.92 0.29
N PHE A 94 8.05 -3.59 -0.87
CA PHE A 94 7.21 -3.20 -2.01
C PHE A 94 5.75 -3.64 -1.82
N ALA A 95 5.51 -4.71 -1.06
CA ALA A 95 4.16 -5.07 -0.64
C ALA A 95 3.52 -4.04 0.31
N SER A 96 4.27 -3.05 0.83
CA SER A 96 3.69 -1.98 1.66
C SER A 96 2.67 -1.11 0.91
N PHE A 97 2.80 -0.97 -0.42
CA PHE A 97 1.80 -0.32 -1.27
C PHE A 97 0.46 -1.06 -1.27
N LEU A 98 0.46 -2.35 -0.91
CA LEU A 98 -0.73 -3.20 -0.82
C LEU A 98 -1.35 -3.23 0.57
N SER A 99 -0.92 -2.35 1.48
CA SER A 99 -1.40 -2.43 2.85
C SER A 99 -2.90 -2.14 2.95
N ILE A 100 -3.61 -2.99 3.69
CA ILE A 100 -5.06 -2.94 3.88
C ILE A 100 -5.52 -1.60 4.46
N PRO A 101 -4.84 -1.01 5.48
CA PRO A 101 -5.23 0.30 5.99
C PRO A 101 -5.23 1.37 4.91
N ILE A 102 -4.29 1.27 3.96
CA ILE A 102 -4.12 2.25 2.89
C ILE A 102 -5.15 2.01 1.81
N GLN A 103 -5.33 0.78 1.35
CA GLN A 103 -6.40 0.45 0.40
C GLN A 103 -7.79 0.84 0.94
N ARG A 104 -8.04 0.68 2.25
CA ARG A 104 -9.27 1.15 2.90
C ARG A 104 -9.35 2.68 2.93
N SER A 105 -8.27 3.36 3.30
CA SER A 105 -8.20 4.82 3.32
C SER A 105 -8.43 5.41 1.92
N LEU A 106 -7.86 4.80 0.89
CA LEU A 106 -8.07 5.17 -0.52
C LEU A 106 -9.55 5.11 -0.90
N ASN A 107 -10.24 4.01 -0.57
CA ASN A 107 -11.67 3.86 -0.88
C ASN A 107 -12.57 4.88 -0.17
N TRP A 108 -12.14 5.42 0.98
CA TRP A 108 -12.96 6.32 1.81
C TRP A 108 -12.65 7.79 1.55
N ARG A 109 -11.41 8.11 1.21
CA ARG A 109 -10.91 9.48 1.07
C ARG A 109 -10.55 9.85 -0.37
N ASN A 110 -10.59 8.90 -1.30
CA ASN A 110 -10.16 9.05 -2.69
C ASN A 110 -8.75 9.66 -2.81
N LEU A 111 -7.89 9.52 -1.80
CA LEU A 111 -6.62 10.24 -1.72
C LEU A 111 -5.48 9.39 -2.28
N HIS A 112 -5.51 9.11 -3.60
CA HIS A 112 -4.50 8.28 -4.28
C HIS A 112 -3.08 8.84 -4.22
N SER A 113 -2.94 10.16 -4.05
CA SER A 113 -1.66 10.82 -3.77
C SER A 113 -1.01 10.37 -2.45
N GLU A 114 -1.77 9.84 -1.49
CA GLU A 114 -1.24 9.31 -0.23
C GLU A 114 -0.71 7.87 -0.35
N LEU A 115 -0.89 7.19 -1.48
CA LEU A 115 -0.40 5.83 -1.69
C LEU A 115 1.14 5.76 -1.60
N ALA A 116 1.83 6.78 -2.10
CA ALA A 116 3.27 6.94 -1.96
C ALA A 116 3.73 7.16 -0.50
N SER A 117 2.81 7.58 0.39
CA SER A 117 3.12 7.73 1.82
C SER A 117 3.16 6.39 2.56
N ALA A 118 2.62 5.31 1.96
CA ALA A 118 2.57 3.97 2.54
C ALA A 118 3.90 3.48 3.10
N PRO A 119 4.97 3.46 2.30
CA PRO A 119 6.20 2.83 2.72
C PRO A 119 6.94 3.65 3.78
N HIS A 120 6.65 4.96 3.87
CA HIS A 120 7.25 5.87 4.86
C HIS A 120 6.91 5.48 6.30
N GLN A 121 5.85 4.70 6.52
CA GLN A 121 5.54 4.11 7.84
C GLN A 121 6.64 3.14 8.30
N TYR A 122 7.29 2.48 7.36
CA TYR A 122 8.41 1.56 7.59
C TYR A 122 9.78 2.24 7.55
N GLY A 123 9.84 3.57 7.39
CA GLY A 123 11.09 4.29 7.18
C GLY A 123 12.13 4.08 8.30
N HIS A 124 11.69 4.00 9.55
CA HIS A 124 12.60 3.68 10.67
C HIS A 124 13.23 2.27 10.57
N LEU A 125 12.53 1.28 9.98
CA LEU A 125 13.05 -0.06 9.77
C LEU A 125 14.04 -0.10 8.59
N VAL A 126 13.77 0.70 7.56
CA VAL A 126 14.68 0.92 6.43
C VAL A 126 15.96 1.60 6.93
N ASP A 127 15.83 2.64 7.75
CA ASP A 127 16.95 3.34 8.39
C ASP A 127 17.79 2.41 9.28
N MET A 128 17.16 1.44 9.94
CA MET A 128 17.86 0.38 10.71
C MET A 128 18.62 -0.63 9.83
N GLY A 129 18.48 -0.56 8.50
CA GLY A 129 19.19 -1.39 7.55
C GLY A 129 18.56 -2.75 7.28
N TYR A 130 17.37 -3.05 7.84
CA TYR A 130 16.72 -4.35 7.63
C TYR A 130 16.40 -4.64 6.16
N PHE A 131 16.18 -3.59 5.36
CA PHE A 131 15.84 -3.65 3.93
C PHE A 131 17.04 -3.36 3.00
N ASN A 132 18.24 -3.12 3.53
CA ASN A 132 19.46 -2.86 2.75
C ASN A 132 20.18 -4.16 2.36
N ARG A 133 19.41 -5.11 1.80
CA ARG A 133 19.90 -6.41 1.35
C ARG A 133 20.15 -6.41 -0.17
N LYS A 134 21.15 -7.16 -0.62
CA LYS A 134 21.53 -7.20 -2.06
C LYS A 134 20.37 -7.67 -2.94
N GLU A 135 19.62 -8.65 -2.44
CA GLU A 135 18.46 -9.24 -3.11
C GLU A 135 17.34 -8.23 -3.35
N ILE A 136 17.19 -7.23 -2.47
CA ILE A 136 16.21 -6.14 -2.60
C ILE A 136 16.72 -5.08 -3.60
N VAL A 137 18.03 -4.82 -3.61
CA VAL A 137 18.66 -3.92 -4.59
C VAL A 137 18.59 -4.51 -6.01
N GLU A 138 18.77 -5.82 -6.13
CA GLU A 138 18.57 -6.57 -7.38
C GLU A 138 17.11 -6.50 -7.83
N GLU A 139 16.15 -6.70 -6.90
CA GLU A 139 14.72 -6.54 -7.20
C GLU A 139 14.38 -5.13 -7.69
N MET A 140 14.95 -4.10 -7.06
CA MET A 140 14.78 -2.72 -7.50
C MET A 140 15.37 -2.49 -8.90
N SER A 141 16.52 -3.09 -9.19
CA SER A 141 17.15 -3.01 -10.52
C SER A 141 16.29 -3.70 -11.58
N GLU A 142 15.71 -4.87 -11.28
CA GLU A 142 14.75 -5.55 -12.15
C GLU A 142 13.54 -4.67 -12.47
N TYR A 143 13.05 -3.88 -11.50
CA TYR A 143 11.92 -2.97 -11.71
C TYR A 143 12.28 -1.77 -12.58
N LEU A 144 13.48 -1.21 -12.41
CA LEU A 144 13.97 -0.13 -13.29
C LEU A 144 14.13 -0.61 -14.74
N GLU A 145 14.53 -1.85 -14.96
CA GLU A 145 14.72 -2.39 -16.32
C GLU A 145 13.39 -2.78 -17.00
N ASN A 146 12.48 -3.43 -16.28
CA ASN A 146 11.27 -4.00 -16.87
C ASN A 146 10.04 -3.10 -16.77
N ASP A 147 9.90 -2.38 -15.65
CA ASP A 147 8.70 -1.60 -15.37
C ASP A 147 8.91 -0.10 -15.63
N PHE A 148 10.09 0.45 -15.33
CA PHE A 148 10.35 1.89 -15.33
C PHE A 148 11.61 2.28 -16.12
N PRO A 149 11.66 1.99 -17.45
CA PRO A 149 12.86 2.21 -18.26
C PRO A 149 13.29 3.69 -18.33
N GLU A 150 12.37 4.61 -18.07
CA GLU A 150 12.61 6.06 -18.01
C GLU A 150 13.60 6.47 -16.91
N PHE A 151 13.78 5.61 -15.89
CA PHE A 151 14.61 5.86 -14.72
C PHE A 151 15.89 5.00 -14.70
N LEU A 152 16.28 4.41 -15.83
CA LEU A 152 17.48 3.57 -15.94
C LEU A 152 18.77 4.26 -15.45
N HIS A 153 18.87 5.59 -15.56
CA HIS A 153 20.03 6.35 -15.04
C HIS A 153 20.16 6.29 -13.51
N LEU A 154 19.05 6.06 -12.79
CA LEU A 154 19.04 5.89 -11.33
C LEU A 154 19.68 4.57 -10.88
N ARG A 155 19.99 3.66 -11.81
CA ARG A 155 20.74 2.42 -11.50
C ARG A 155 22.06 2.69 -10.79
N SER A 156 22.71 3.81 -11.10
CA SER A 156 23.96 4.24 -10.45
C SER A 156 23.81 4.48 -8.93
N VAL A 157 22.59 4.71 -8.46
CA VAL A 157 22.24 5.01 -7.06
C VAL A 157 21.27 3.96 -6.48
N CYS A 158 21.14 2.80 -7.15
CA CYS A 158 20.16 1.77 -6.77
C CYS A 158 20.39 1.21 -5.36
N ASP A 159 21.64 1.20 -4.90
CA ASP A 159 22.04 0.79 -3.54
C ASP A 159 21.43 1.68 -2.44
N LYS A 160 21.24 2.96 -2.74
CA LYS A 160 20.67 3.95 -1.81
C LYS A 160 19.22 4.29 -2.11
N LEU A 161 18.69 3.84 -3.25
CA LEU A 161 17.36 4.19 -3.72
C LEU A 161 16.26 3.79 -2.72
N VAL A 162 16.36 2.59 -2.13
CA VAL A 162 15.45 2.12 -1.07
C VAL A 162 15.44 3.07 0.13
N ASN A 163 16.61 3.57 0.55
CA ASN A 163 16.72 4.54 1.64
C ASN A 163 16.17 5.92 1.23
N TYR A 164 16.45 6.37 0.01
CA TYR A 164 15.93 7.65 -0.48
C TYR A 164 14.42 7.64 -0.74
N MET A 165 13.83 6.50 -1.05
CA MET A 165 12.39 6.36 -1.28
C MET A 165 11.63 6.15 0.03
N PHE A 166 12.15 5.32 0.94
CA PHE A 166 11.38 4.85 2.09
C PHE A 166 11.95 5.31 3.44
N GLY A 167 13.23 5.70 3.50
CA GLY A 167 13.89 6.15 4.72
C GLY A 167 13.33 7.46 5.26
N ARG A 168 13.37 7.61 6.59
CA ARG A 168 13.02 8.87 7.28
C ARG A 168 14.28 9.62 7.68
N THR A 169 15.08 9.01 8.55
CA THR A 169 16.29 9.62 9.13
C THR A 169 17.52 9.40 8.26
N SER A 170 17.54 8.35 7.42
CA SER A 170 18.61 8.14 6.43
C SER A 170 18.49 9.05 5.19
N SER A 171 17.34 9.71 5.02
CA SER A 171 17.12 10.63 3.90
C SER A 171 17.80 11.97 4.15
N THR A 172 18.43 12.55 3.11
CA THR A 172 19.05 13.87 3.21
C THR A 172 17.98 14.94 3.45
N LEU A 173 18.38 16.08 4.03
CA LEU A 173 17.51 17.25 4.16
C LEU A 173 16.93 17.65 2.80
N GLN A 174 17.73 17.54 1.74
CA GLN A 174 17.32 17.78 0.36
C GLN A 174 16.21 16.82 -0.07
N GLN A 175 16.33 15.51 0.18
CA GLN A 175 15.27 14.55 -0.17
C GLN A 175 13.98 14.84 0.61
N THR A 176 14.09 15.17 1.90
CA THR A 176 12.92 15.53 2.73
C THR A 176 12.25 16.80 2.23
N ALA A 177 13.02 17.84 1.92
CA ALA A 177 12.50 19.08 1.36
C ALA A 177 11.83 18.83 0.00
N THR A 178 12.45 18.03 -0.86
CA THR A 178 11.92 17.61 -2.15
C THR A 178 10.57 16.91 -2.01
N ARG A 179 10.42 15.97 -1.08
CA ARG A 179 9.11 15.32 -0.79
C ARG A 179 8.02 16.33 -0.46
N VAL A 180 8.33 17.30 0.41
CA VAL A 180 7.38 18.34 0.82
C VAL A 180 7.03 19.24 -0.36
N ILE A 181 8.03 19.68 -1.13
CA ILE A 181 7.83 20.53 -2.31
C ILE A 181 7.04 19.78 -3.38
N PHE A 182 7.38 18.53 -3.67
CA PHE A 182 6.68 17.68 -4.65
C PHE A 182 5.20 17.54 -4.25
N LYS A 183 4.93 17.22 -2.98
CA LYS A 183 3.55 17.13 -2.48
C LYS A 183 2.81 18.45 -2.61
N GLN A 184 3.41 19.58 -2.27
CA GLN A 184 2.73 20.89 -2.32
C GLN A 184 2.52 21.39 -3.76
N CYS A 185 3.54 21.29 -4.60
CA CYS A 185 3.53 21.82 -5.97
C CYS A 185 2.74 20.96 -6.95
N PHE A 186 2.83 19.63 -6.82
CA PHE A 186 2.21 18.70 -7.77
C PHE A 186 0.92 18.05 -7.26
N LEU A 187 0.82 17.78 -5.96
CA LEU A 187 -0.32 17.02 -5.41
C LEU A 187 -1.32 17.85 -4.60
N GLY A 188 -0.89 19.00 -4.05
CA GLY A 188 -1.69 19.82 -3.14
C GLY A 188 -2.56 20.86 -3.83
N LYS A 189 -2.00 21.61 -4.79
CA LYS A 189 -2.74 22.58 -5.62
C LYS A 189 -2.21 22.52 -7.04
N THR A 190 -2.95 21.86 -7.92
CA THR A 190 -2.62 21.71 -9.35
C THR A 190 -2.53 23.06 -10.08
N CYS A 191 -3.08 24.14 -9.51
CA CYS A 191 -2.97 25.49 -10.07
C CYS A 191 -1.52 25.93 -10.34
N SER A 192 -0.55 25.46 -9.54
CA SER A 192 0.88 25.78 -9.70
C SER A 192 1.49 25.21 -11.00
N LEU A 193 0.87 24.16 -11.56
CA LEU A 193 1.31 23.50 -12.80
C LEU A 193 0.98 24.29 -14.05
N THR A 194 -0.07 25.12 -14.04
CA THR A 194 -0.45 25.92 -15.23
C THR A 194 0.71 26.81 -15.72
N GLN A 195 1.61 27.18 -14.81
CA GLN A 195 2.80 27.98 -15.08
C GLN A 195 4.07 27.15 -15.39
N LEU A 196 4.03 25.82 -15.22
CA LEU A 196 5.16 24.90 -15.42
C LEU A 196 4.98 23.98 -16.64
N MET A 197 3.74 23.83 -17.11
CA MET A 197 3.39 22.91 -18.20
C MET A 197 3.75 23.50 -19.58
N PRO A 198 4.38 22.72 -20.48
CA PRO A 198 4.79 23.19 -21.80
C PRO A 198 3.65 23.30 -22.82
N ALA A 199 2.51 22.60 -22.65
CA ALA A 199 1.42 22.56 -23.63
C ALA A 199 0.09 23.09 -23.08
N ASP A 200 -0.59 23.95 -23.86
CA ASP A 200 -1.84 24.60 -23.45
C ASP A 200 -3.03 23.63 -23.34
N THR A 201 -3.00 22.53 -24.10
CA THR A 201 -3.99 21.44 -24.01
C THR A 201 -3.94 20.69 -22.68
N LEU A 202 -2.74 20.45 -22.14
CA LEU A 202 -2.56 19.83 -20.83
C LEU A 202 -2.89 20.81 -19.70
N LYS A 203 -2.66 22.11 -19.90
CA LYS A 203 -3.06 23.14 -18.92
C LYS A 203 -4.57 23.17 -18.71
N GLN A 204 -5.35 23.08 -19.79
CA GLN A 204 -6.83 23.10 -19.70
C GLN A 204 -7.39 21.84 -19.05
N ARG A 205 -6.77 20.67 -19.28
CA ARG A 205 -7.26 19.40 -18.74
C ARG A 205 -6.93 19.21 -17.26
N PHE A 206 -5.82 19.78 -16.78
CA PHE A 206 -5.32 19.58 -15.42
C PHE A 206 -5.38 20.83 -14.52
N SER A 207 -5.90 21.96 -15.00
CA SER A 207 -6.04 23.20 -14.20
C SER A 207 -6.88 23.00 -12.94
N ASP A 208 -7.91 22.15 -13.03
CA ASP A 208 -8.82 21.77 -11.95
C ASP A 208 -8.93 20.25 -11.80
N ALA A 209 -7.90 19.50 -12.22
CA ALA A 209 -7.95 18.04 -12.14
C ALA A 209 -8.09 17.56 -10.70
N ASP A 210 -9.15 16.78 -10.46
CA ASP A 210 -9.35 16.09 -9.22
C ASP A 210 -8.43 14.87 -9.16
N LEU A 211 -7.24 15.06 -8.60
CA LEU A 211 -6.28 13.99 -8.31
C LEU A 211 -6.80 12.97 -7.29
N SER A 212 -8.05 13.13 -6.82
CA SER A 212 -8.72 12.10 -6.06
C SER A 212 -9.24 10.93 -6.91
N ASN A 213 -9.31 11.08 -8.23
CA ASN A 213 -9.62 9.96 -9.12
C ASN A 213 -8.33 9.20 -9.48
N LEU A 214 -8.32 7.87 -9.28
CA LEU A 214 -7.19 6.99 -9.59
C LEU A 214 -6.75 7.11 -11.05
N ASP A 215 -7.69 7.14 -12.00
CA ASP A 215 -7.37 7.16 -13.43
C ASP A 215 -6.72 8.49 -13.82
N VAL A 216 -7.21 9.60 -13.25
CA VAL A 216 -6.65 10.94 -13.46
C VAL A 216 -5.27 11.06 -12.82
N TYR A 217 -5.11 10.50 -11.62
CA TYR A 217 -3.83 10.47 -10.91
C TYR A 217 -2.79 9.61 -11.64
N ASP A 218 -3.17 8.43 -12.13
CA ASP A 218 -2.29 7.54 -12.89
C ASP A 218 -1.86 8.18 -14.21
N GLU A 219 -2.82 8.79 -14.93
CA GLU A 219 -2.50 9.51 -16.16
C GLU A 219 -1.55 10.70 -15.89
N TYR A 220 -1.78 11.42 -14.80
CA TYR A 220 -0.96 12.55 -14.40
C TYR A 220 0.48 12.15 -14.03
N ILE A 221 0.64 11.15 -13.17
CA ILE A 221 1.97 10.70 -12.71
C ILE A 221 2.78 10.03 -13.83
N ASN A 222 2.12 9.30 -14.74
CA ASN A 222 2.80 8.54 -15.79
C ASN A 222 3.06 9.36 -17.06
N PHE A 223 2.16 10.27 -17.45
CA PHE A 223 2.27 10.96 -18.74
C PHE A 223 2.51 12.46 -18.64
N VAL A 224 2.10 13.10 -17.54
CA VAL A 224 2.23 14.55 -17.37
C VAL A 224 3.53 14.92 -16.67
N LEU A 225 3.83 14.24 -15.56
CA LEU A 225 5.08 14.48 -14.84
C LEU A 225 6.23 13.76 -15.52
N ASN A 226 7.20 14.55 -15.97
CA ASN A 226 8.42 14.05 -16.58
C ASN A 226 9.61 14.91 -16.16
N LYS A 227 10.81 14.49 -16.60
CA LYS A 227 12.07 15.20 -16.30
C LYS A 227 12.06 16.68 -16.74
N THR A 228 11.33 17.05 -17.79
CA THR A 228 11.31 18.45 -18.26
C THR A 228 10.46 19.33 -17.35
N VAL A 229 9.31 18.84 -16.88
CA VAL A 229 8.48 19.53 -15.88
C VAL A 229 9.23 19.67 -14.55
N LEU A 230 9.95 18.62 -14.13
CA LEU A 230 10.77 18.68 -12.91
C LEU A 230 11.91 19.70 -13.02
N ARG A 231 12.59 19.78 -14.18
CA ARG A 231 13.60 20.81 -14.44
C ARG A 231 13.02 22.22 -14.42
N ALA A 232 11.89 22.43 -15.08
CA ALA A 232 11.21 23.73 -15.08
C ALA A 232 10.85 24.19 -13.67
N LEU A 233 10.48 23.27 -12.77
CA LEU A 233 10.24 23.57 -11.36
C LEU A 233 11.54 24.00 -10.65
N VAL A 234 12.62 23.24 -10.83
CA VAL A 234 13.93 23.52 -10.21
C VAL A 234 14.45 24.89 -10.65
N ASP A 235 14.36 25.20 -11.94
CA ASP A 235 14.79 26.49 -12.49
C ASP A 235 13.93 27.64 -11.96
N LYS A 236 12.61 27.44 -11.87
CA LYS A 236 11.69 28.47 -11.39
C LYS A 236 11.81 28.76 -9.90
N LEU A 237 12.09 27.74 -9.10
CA LEU A 237 12.31 27.86 -7.67
C LEU A 237 13.77 28.19 -7.31
N ASN A 238 14.65 28.32 -8.31
CA ASN A 238 16.11 28.51 -8.13
C ASN A 238 16.72 27.45 -7.19
N LEU A 239 16.29 26.21 -7.31
CA LEU A 239 16.81 25.09 -6.50
C LEU A 239 18.14 24.58 -7.08
N PRO A 240 19.01 23.96 -6.27
CA PRO A 240 20.23 23.34 -6.76
C PRO A 240 19.92 22.28 -7.81
N HIS A 241 20.69 22.23 -8.91
CA HIS A 241 20.47 21.27 -10.01
C HIS A 241 20.53 19.80 -9.55
N ASP A 242 21.31 19.50 -8.51
CA ASP A 242 21.37 18.16 -7.90
C ASP A 242 20.02 17.70 -7.32
N SER A 243 19.10 18.63 -7.06
CA SER A 243 17.76 18.33 -6.54
C SER A 243 16.88 17.62 -7.56
N ILE A 244 17.21 17.71 -8.86
CA ILE A 244 16.47 17.02 -9.92
C ILE A 244 16.45 15.51 -9.64
N LEU A 245 17.58 14.95 -9.19
CA LEU A 245 17.66 13.52 -8.88
C LEU A 245 16.72 13.15 -7.73
N SER A 246 16.65 13.98 -6.68
CA SER A 246 15.69 13.77 -5.59
C SER A 246 14.23 13.83 -6.04
N PHE A 247 13.91 14.72 -6.98
CA PHE A 247 12.57 14.83 -7.56
C PHE A 247 12.23 13.62 -8.45
N GLU A 248 13.19 13.11 -9.22
CA GLU A 248 13.01 11.90 -10.03
C GLU A 248 12.79 10.66 -9.15
N ILE A 249 13.50 10.54 -8.03
CA ILE A 249 13.26 9.47 -7.05
C ILE A 249 11.85 9.54 -6.48
N GLU A 250 11.37 10.74 -6.18
CA GLU A 250 10.01 10.94 -5.67
C GLU A 250 8.96 10.61 -6.73
N LEU A 251 9.19 11.01 -7.99
CA LEU A 251 8.31 10.65 -9.10
C LEU A 251 8.26 9.12 -9.29
N LEU A 252 9.42 8.45 -9.26
CA LEU A 252 9.50 6.99 -9.31
C LEU A 252 8.70 6.34 -8.17
N LEU A 253 8.79 6.88 -6.95
CA LEU A 253 8.00 6.39 -5.82
C LEU A 253 6.49 6.46 -6.10
N HIS A 254 6.01 7.57 -6.67
CA HIS A 254 4.61 7.74 -7.04
C HIS A 254 4.17 6.82 -8.19
N GLN A 255 5.02 6.60 -9.19
CA GLN A 255 4.76 5.64 -10.28
C GLN A 255 4.72 4.19 -9.78
N MET A 256 5.66 3.82 -8.91
CA MET A 256 5.67 2.51 -8.25
C MET A 256 4.44 2.31 -7.38
N ALA A 257 4.04 3.34 -6.64
CA ALA A 257 2.83 3.33 -5.84
C ALA A 257 1.59 3.06 -6.71
N SER A 258 1.44 3.77 -7.83
CA SER A 258 0.30 3.58 -8.74
C SER A 258 0.27 2.16 -9.31
N ARG A 259 1.41 1.68 -9.83
CA ARG A 259 1.51 0.36 -10.49
C ARG A 259 1.34 -0.80 -9.51
N PHE A 260 2.00 -0.73 -8.35
CA PHE A 260 1.94 -1.81 -7.37
C PHE A 260 0.67 -1.77 -6.54
N GLY A 261 0.08 -0.60 -6.32
CA GLY A 261 -1.22 -0.46 -5.64
C GLY A 261 -2.36 -1.17 -6.34
N ALA A 262 -2.28 -1.36 -7.67
CA ALA A 262 -3.24 -2.12 -8.44
C ALA A 262 -3.19 -3.65 -8.19
N CYS A 263 -2.09 -4.16 -7.62
CA CYS A 263 -1.97 -5.58 -7.31
C CYS A 263 -2.90 -5.99 -6.16
N LYS A 264 -3.26 -7.27 -6.11
CA LYS A 264 -4.15 -7.85 -5.12
C LYS A 264 -3.47 -9.00 -4.38
N VAL A 265 -3.66 -8.99 -3.07
CA VAL A 265 -3.32 -10.11 -2.20
C VAL A 265 -4.62 -10.87 -1.94
N LEU A 266 -4.76 -12.05 -2.53
CA LEU A 266 -5.88 -12.93 -2.18
C LEU A 266 -5.81 -13.27 -0.69
N PRO A 267 -6.95 -13.35 0.02
CA PRO A 267 -6.95 -13.88 1.38
C PRO A 267 -6.36 -15.30 1.38
N PRO A 268 -5.74 -15.74 2.50
CA PRO A 268 -5.32 -17.14 2.62
C PRO A 268 -6.54 -18.01 2.33
N GLU A 269 -6.38 -18.99 1.44
CA GLU A 269 -7.45 -19.94 1.13
C GLU A 269 -7.97 -20.55 2.44
N ASN A 270 -9.29 -20.55 2.57
CA ASN A 270 -9.99 -21.11 3.72
C ASN A 270 -9.38 -22.45 4.11
N MET A 271 -8.89 -22.58 5.35
CA MET A 271 -8.59 -23.87 5.99
C MET A 271 -9.86 -24.73 6.21
N PHE A 272 -10.98 -24.39 5.57
CA PHE A 272 -12.27 -25.05 5.63
C PHE A 272 -12.85 -25.21 4.22
N ASN A 273 -12.14 -25.88 3.33
CA ASN A 273 -12.78 -26.62 2.25
C ASN A 273 -12.58 -28.10 2.55
N GLY A 274 -13.37 -28.59 3.50
CA GLY A 274 -13.80 -29.98 3.46
C GLY A 274 -14.64 -30.16 2.20
N GLU A 275 -14.43 -31.29 1.56
CA GLU A 275 -15.11 -31.76 0.35
C GLU A 275 -16.60 -31.42 0.35
N SER A 276 -17.03 -30.69 -0.68
CA SER A 276 -18.36 -30.87 -1.23
C SER A 276 -18.37 -30.33 -2.65
N ASP A 277 -18.17 -31.24 -3.59
CA ASP A 277 -18.66 -31.11 -4.95
C ASP A 277 -20.12 -30.65 -4.92
N SER A 278 -20.40 -29.51 -5.55
CA SER A 278 -21.63 -29.32 -6.32
C SER A 278 -21.53 -28.02 -7.10
N SER A 279 -21.24 -28.20 -8.39
CA SER A 279 -21.81 -27.47 -9.52
C SER A 279 -22.69 -26.26 -9.19
N ILE A 280 -22.23 -25.05 -9.54
CA ILE A 280 -23.14 -23.98 -9.94
C ILE A 280 -22.62 -23.38 -11.24
N SER A 281 -23.37 -23.71 -12.28
CA SER A 281 -23.40 -23.12 -13.61
C SER A 281 -23.79 -21.65 -13.56
N SER A 282 -23.24 -20.94 -14.54
CA SER A 282 -23.40 -19.56 -14.95
C SER A 282 -24.85 -19.04 -15.05
N ASP A 283 -24.96 -17.79 -14.60
CA ASP A 283 -25.52 -16.61 -15.27
C ASP A 283 -27.04 -16.43 -15.48
N ASP A 284 -27.43 -15.26 -14.94
CA ASP A 284 -28.24 -14.19 -15.52
C ASP A 284 -29.78 -14.30 -15.62
N SER A 285 -30.39 -13.55 -14.69
CA SER A 285 -31.42 -12.54 -14.89
C SER A 285 -32.31 -12.62 -16.14
N ASN A 286 -33.62 -12.73 -15.93
CA ASN A 286 -34.54 -11.62 -16.22
C ASN A 286 -35.96 -11.90 -15.70
N ASN A 287 -36.54 -10.86 -15.11
CA ASN A 287 -37.89 -10.84 -14.57
C ASN A 287 -38.70 -9.83 -15.40
N SER A 288 -39.65 -10.30 -16.21
CA SER A 288 -40.90 -9.57 -16.51
C SER A 288 -41.86 -10.40 -17.37
N SER A 289 -42.96 -10.79 -16.73
CA SER A 289 -44.32 -11.06 -17.23
C SER A 289 -44.70 -10.62 -18.66
N PHE A 290 -45.24 -11.54 -19.47
CA PHE A 290 -46.66 -11.61 -19.89
C PHE A 290 -46.90 -12.88 -20.74
N SER A 291 -48.14 -13.37 -20.74
CA SER A 291 -48.59 -14.72 -21.08
C SER A 291 -48.99 -14.93 -22.58
N PRO A 292 -49.58 -16.09 -22.94
CA PRO A 292 -49.05 -17.09 -23.87
C PRO A 292 -49.54 -16.93 -25.32
N ASP A 293 -48.79 -17.43 -26.31
CA ASP A 293 -49.35 -17.69 -27.64
C ASP A 293 -48.77 -18.98 -28.24
N GLU A 294 -49.67 -19.86 -28.64
CA GLU A 294 -49.43 -21.09 -29.38
C GLU A 294 -49.23 -20.75 -30.86
N GLY A 295 -48.35 -21.46 -31.55
CA GLY A 295 -48.39 -21.44 -33.02
C GLY A 295 -47.05 -21.63 -33.70
N ASP A 296 -46.80 -22.87 -34.10
CA ASP A 296 -46.22 -23.30 -35.37
C ASP A 296 -45.49 -22.25 -36.22
N SER A 297 -44.26 -22.57 -36.60
CA SER A 297 -43.94 -23.03 -37.98
C SER A 297 -42.45 -22.85 -38.25
N ASP A 298 -41.78 -24.00 -38.41
CA ASP A 298 -41.00 -24.35 -39.59
C ASP A 298 -39.98 -23.37 -40.18
N LEU A 299 -38.75 -23.92 -40.27
CA LEU A 299 -37.91 -23.97 -41.46
C LEU A 299 -37.47 -22.61 -42.05
N GLU A 300 -36.16 -22.37 -42.06
CA GLU A 300 -35.36 -22.52 -43.29
C GLU A 300 -33.87 -22.24 -43.03
N TYR A 301 -33.08 -23.26 -43.34
CA TYR A 301 -31.74 -23.27 -43.92
C TYR A 301 -30.79 -22.05 -43.80
N TRP A 302 -29.58 -22.41 -43.33
CA TRP A 302 -28.27 -21.73 -43.34
C TRP A 302 -27.86 -20.99 -42.06
#